data_AF-W1XT68-F1
#
_entry.id   AF-W1XT68-F1
#
_cell.length_a   1.000
_cell.length_b   1.000
_cell.length_c   1.000
_cell.angle_alpha   90.00
_cell.angle_beta   90.00
_cell.angle_gamma   90.00
#
_symmetry.space_group_name_H-M   'P 1'
#
loop_
_entity.id
_entity.type
_entity.pdbx_description
1 polymer ?
#
loop_
_entity_poly.entity_id
_entity_poly.type
_entity_poly.pdbx_seq_one_letter_code
_entity_poly.pdbx_strand_id
1 'polypeptide(L)' 'MANWQSIDELQDIASDLPRFTHALDELSRRLGLDITPLTADHIS' A
#
# COMPACT_ATOMS: atom_id res chain seq x y z
N MET A 1 -2.76 21.02 5.55
CA MET A 1 -3.69 19.98 5.04
C MET A 1 -3.61 18.81 6.01
N ALA A 2 -4.75 18.26 6.44
CA ALA A 2 -4.75 17.10 7.33
C ALA A 2 -4.14 15.89 6.60
N ASN A 3 -3.35 15.09 7.31
CA ASN A 3 -2.89 13.81 6.78
C ASN A 3 -4.10 12.86 6.71
N TRP A 4 -4.20 12.05 5.65
CA TRP A 4 -5.31 11.11 5.47
C TRP A 4 -5.45 10.10 6.61
N GLN A 5 -4.34 9.76 7.29
CA GLN A 5 -4.33 8.88 8.47
C GLN A 5 -4.95 9.53 9.72
N SER A 6 -5.24 10.82 9.69
CA SER A 6 -5.90 11.55 10.79
C SER A 6 -7.37 11.87 10.50
N ILE A 7 -7.92 11.37 9.38
CA ILE A 7 -9.32 11.54 9.00
C ILE A 7 -10.09 10.35 9.56
N ASP A 8 -11.11 10.62 10.39
CA ASP A 8 -11.87 9.57 11.09
C ASP A 8 -12.54 8.59 10.11
N GLU A 9 -13.04 9.10 8.99
CA GLU A 9 -13.67 8.31 7.93
C GLU A 9 -12.71 7.38 7.17
N LEU A 10 -11.39 7.54 7.35
CA LEU A 10 -10.36 6.74 6.68
C LEU A 10 -9.61 5.81 7.64
N GLN A 11 -10.07 5.68 8.89
CA GLN A 11 -9.38 4.85 9.89
C GLN A 11 -9.35 3.37 9.53
N ASP A 12 -10.37 2.88 8.84
CA ASP A 12 -10.43 1.50 8.34
C ASP A 12 -9.34 1.22 7.31
N ILE A 13 -9.19 2.08 6.30
CA ILE A 13 -8.16 1.93 5.27
C ILE A 13 -6.75 2.20 5.82
N ALA A 14 -6.61 3.12 6.77
CA ALA A 14 -5.34 3.39 7.43
C ALA A 14 -4.87 2.17 8.24
N SER A 15 -5.81 1.49 8.92
CA SER A 15 -5.55 0.27 9.67
C SER A 15 -5.22 -0.93 8.76
N ASP A 16 -5.74 -0.95 7.54
CA ASP A 16 -5.55 -2.05 6.59
C ASP A 16 -4.24 -1.96 5.78
N LEU A 17 -3.66 -0.77 5.66
CA LEU A 17 -2.46 -0.51 4.86
C LEU A 17 -1.27 -1.45 5.15
N PRO A 18 -0.96 -1.82 6.42
CA PRO A 18 0.11 -2.78 6.70
C PRO A 18 -0.17 -4.18 6.11
N ARG A 19 -1.43 -4.65 6.16
CA ARG A 19 -1.84 -5.93 5.56
C ARG A 19 -1.65 -5.89 4.05
N PHE A 20 -2.07 -4.80 3.40
CA PHE A 20 -1.92 -4.62 1.95
C PHE A 20 -0.44 -4.57 1.53
N THR A 21 0.40 -3.87 2.29
CA THR A 21 1.84 -3.79 2.03
C THR A 21 2.50 -5.17 2.07
N HIS A 22 2.17 -5.99 3.06
CA HIS A 22 2.65 -7.37 3.13
C HIS A 22 2.17 -8.23 1.95
N ALA A 23 0.92 -8.06 1.53
CA ALA A 23 0.38 -8.78 0.38
C ALA A 23 1.12 -8.43 -0.94
N LEU A 24 1.46 -7.14 -1.12
CA LEU A 24 2.23 -6.69 -2.28
C LEU A 24 3.67 -7.20 -2.27
N ASP A 25 4.34 -7.21 -1.11
CA ASP A 25 5.69 -7.78 -0.97
C ASP A 25 5.69 -9.27 -1.35
N GLU A 26 4.78 -10.04 -0.76
CA GLU A 26 4.68 -11.48 -1.00
C GLU A 26 4.34 -11.79 -2.46
N LEU A 27 3.44 -11.01 -3.07
CA LEU A 27 3.11 -11.17 -4.48
C LEU A 27 4.32 -10.88 -5.38
N SER A 28 5.03 -9.79 -5.13
CA SER A 28 6.22 -9.40 -5.91
C SER A 28 7.31 -10.45 -5.82
N ARG A 29 7.54 -11.01 -4.62
CA ARG A 29 8.50 -12.09 -4.39
C ARG A 29 8.11 -13.37 -5.13
N ARG A 30 6.83 -13.77 -5.08
CA ARG A 30 6.32 -14.96 -5.79
C ARG A 30 6.41 -14.84 -7.31
N LEU A 31 6.29 -13.63 -7.84
CA LEU A 31 6.43 -13.35 -9.27
C LEU A 31 7.89 -13.11 -9.69
N GLY A 32 8.84 -13.01 -8.76
CA GLY A 32 10.22 -12.63 -9.06
C GLY A 32 10.33 -11.21 -9.63
N LEU A 33 9.40 -10.33 -9.25
CA LEU A 33 9.27 -8.99 -9.81
C LEU A 33 10.02 -7.99 -8.92
N ASP A 34 11.04 -7.34 -9.48
CA ASP A 34 11.74 -6.22 -8.82
C ASP A 34 10.91 -4.95 -8.98
N ILE A 35 10.32 -4.49 -7.88
CA ILE A 35 9.51 -3.27 -7.84
C ILE A 35 10.34 -2.00 -7.72
N THR A 36 11.63 -2.09 -7.38
CA THR A 36 12.51 -0.93 -7.14
C THR A 36 12.60 0.05 -8.32
N PRO A 37 12.72 -0.40 -9.58
CA PRO A 37 12.79 0.52 -10.73
C PRO A 37 11.41 0.95 -11.25
N LEU A 38 10.31 0.45 -10.68
CA LEU A 38 8.97 0.67 -11.23
C LEU A 38 8.38 1.99 -10.74
N THR A 39 7.80 2.75 -11.67
CA THR A 39 7.06 3.96 -11.33
C THR A 39 5.64 3.58 -10.90
N ALA A 40 5.26 3.96 -9.69
CA ALA A 40 3.88 3.86 -9.24
C ALA A 40 3.01 4.91 -9.95
N ASP A 41 1.87 4.46 -10.49
CA ASP A 41 0.87 5.34 -11.10
C ASP A 41 -0.16 5.81 -10.05
N HIS A 42 -0.96 4.89 -9.51
CA HIS A 42 -1.89 5.15 -8.42
C HIS A 42 -2.22 3.88 -7.61
N ILE A 43 -2.81 4.05 -6.43
CA ILE A 43 -3.38 2.97 -5.59
C ILE A 43 -4.91 3.05 -5.66
N SER A 44 -5.55 1.91 -5.93
CA SER A 44 -7.02 1.78 -5.99
C SER A 44 -7.65 1.58 -4.62
#